data_AF-A0A1H0B9E1-F1
#
_entry.id   AF-A0A1H0B9E1-F1
#
_cell.length_a   1.000
_cell.length_b   1.000
_cell.length_c   1.000
_cell.angle_alpha   90.00
_cell.angle_beta   90.00
_cell.angle_gamma   90.00
#
_symmetry.space_group_name_H-M   'P 1'
#
loop_
_entity.id
_entity.type
_entity.pdbx_description
1 polymer ?
#
loop_
_entity_poly.entity_id
_entity_poly.type
_entity_poly.pdbx_seq_one_letter_code
_entity_poly.pdbx_strand_id
1 'polypeptide(L)' 'MSIGDLIRYERKRKGWTLSQLSRRTGVSKSYLSYLERNQKKNPSITIVKRLFIVLDIPLEKIMESDNTKENHFG' A
#
# COMPACT_ATOMS: atom_id res chain seq x y z
N MET A 1 11.10 -3.34 -3.15
CA MET A 1 9.92 -3.62 -2.29
C MET A 1 8.70 -3.05 -3.00
N SER A 2 7.62 -3.81 -3.15
CA SER A 2 6.41 -3.28 -3.79
C SER A 2 5.59 -2.42 -2.81
N ILE A 3 4.60 -1.70 -3.34
CA ILE A 3 3.69 -0.92 -2.50
C ILE A 3 2.88 -1.79 -1.52
N GLY A 4 2.51 -3.01 -1.94
CA GLY A 4 1.81 -3.97 -1.10
C GLY A 4 2.68 -4.46 0.07
N ASP A 5 3.97 -4.66 -0.19
CA ASP A 5 4.95 -5.03 0.84
C ASP A 5 5.15 -3.91 1.85
N LEU A 6 5.25 -2.65 1.40
CA LEU A 6 5.36 -1.49 2.28
C LEU A 6 4.14 -1.35 3.19
N ILE A 7 2.93 -1.42 2.61
CA ILE A 7 1.67 -1.36 3.37
C ILE A 7 1.60 -2.47 4.42
N ARG A 8 2.00 -3.69 4.05
CA ARG A 8 2.04 -4.84 4.97
C ARG A 8 3.02 -4.61 6.11
N TYR A 9 4.22 -4.13 5.79
CA TYR A 9 5.28 -3.85 6.77
C TYR A 9 4.82 -2.81 7.79
N GLU A 10 4.29 -1.69 7.31
CA GLU A 10 3.83 -0.56 8.13
C GLU A 10 2.64 -0.94 9.02
N ARG A 11 1.66 -1.67 8.46
CA ARG A 11 0.52 -2.19 9.23
C ARG A 11 0.99 -3.09 10.37
N LYS A 12 1.93 -4.00 10.08
CA LYS A 12 2.48 -4.92 11.09
C LYS A 12 3.32 -4.20 12.13
N ARG A 13 4.11 -3.20 11.74
CA ARG A 13 4.89 -2.36 12.68
C ARG A 13 3.99 -1.65 13.69
N LYS A 14 2.79 -1.25 13.28
CA LYS A 14 1.75 -0.70 14.16
C LYS A 14 0.93 -1.74 14.94
N GLY A 15 1.22 -3.04 14.79
CA GLY A 15 0.48 -4.12 15.46
C GLY A 15 -0.96 -4.29 14.98
N TRP A 16 -1.31 -3.77 13.80
CA TRP A 16 -2.69 -3.78 13.33
C TRP A 16 -3.03 -5.05 12.54
N THR A 17 -4.21 -5.60 12.76
CA THR A 17 -4.85 -6.58 11.88
C THR A 17 -5.36 -5.93 10.58
N LEU A 18 -5.61 -6.74 9.55
CA LEU A 18 -6.27 -6.25 8.32
C LEU A 18 -7.65 -5.64 8.60
N SER A 19 -8.39 -6.18 9.58
CA SER A 19 -9.69 -5.62 9.98
C SER A 19 -9.56 -4.23 10.61
N GLN A 20 -8.51 -4.00 11.42
CA GLN A 20 -8.24 -2.69 12.00
C GLN A 20 -7.83 -1.66 10.95
N LEU A 21 -6.98 -2.06 9.98
CA LEU A 21 -6.61 -1.20 8.86
C LEU A 21 -7.83 -0.89 7.97
N SER A 22 -8.68 -1.88 7.72
CA SER A 22 -9.93 -1.71 6.97
C SER A 22 -10.83 -0.66 7.63
N ARG A 23 -11.05 -0.75 8.95
CA ARG A 23 -11.87 0.24 9.68
C ARG A 23 -11.30 1.66 9.63
N ARG A 24 -9.97 1.81 9.62
CA ARG A 24 -9.32 3.14 9.58
C ARG A 24 -9.32 3.77 8.19
N THR A 25 -9.27 2.95 7.15
CA THR A 25 -9.11 3.41 5.75
C THR A 25 -10.42 3.38 4.98
N GLY A 26 -11.44 2.67 5.48
CA GLY A 26 -12.64 2.34 4.72
C GLY A 26 -12.37 1.44 3.50
N VAL A 27 -11.14 0.90 3.35
CA VAL A 27 -10.81 -0.07 2.31
C VAL A 27 -11.20 -1.46 2.79
N SER A 28 -11.84 -2.27 1.95
CA SER A 28 -12.30 -3.60 2.38
C SER A 28 -11.14 -4.51 2.78
N LYS A 29 -11.36 -5.36 3.80
CA LYS A 29 -10.36 -6.34 4.26
C LYS A 29 -9.85 -7.24 3.12
N SER A 30 -10.74 -7.66 2.21
CA SER A 30 -10.37 -8.48 1.05
C SER A 30 -9.46 -7.71 0.10
N TYR A 31 -9.76 -6.43 -0.17
CA TYR A 31 -8.90 -5.59 -1.02
C TYR A 31 -7.51 -5.42 -0.40
N LEU A 32 -7.43 -5.12 0.92
CA LEU A 32 -6.16 -5.03 1.63
C LEU A 32 -5.37 -6.36 1.57
N SER A 33 -6.05 -7.49 1.71
CA SER A 33 -5.43 -8.82 1.57
C SER A 33 -4.88 -9.07 0.16
N TYR A 34 -5.59 -8.66 -0.89
CA TYR A 34 -5.10 -8.76 -2.27
C TYR A 34 -3.90 -7.84 -2.51
N LEU A 35 -3.95 -6.62 -1.96
CA LEU A 35 -2.90 -5.62 -2.09
C LEU A 35 -1.61 -6.07 -1.41
N GLU A 36 -1.66 -6.51 -0.15
CA GLU A 36 -0.50 -6.98 0.61
C GLU A 36 0.09 -8.32 0.14
N ARG A 37 -0.60 -9.02 -0.77
CA ARG A 37 -0.10 -10.23 -1.43
C ARG A 37 0.39 -9.95 -2.86
N ASN A 38 0.45 -8.68 -3.25
CA ASN A 38 0.86 -8.25 -4.60
C ASN A 38 0.00 -8.84 -5.73
N GLN A 39 -1.24 -9.24 -5.42
CA GLN A 39 -2.19 -9.80 -6.37
C GLN A 39 -2.97 -8.70 -7.11
N LYS A 40 -2.97 -7.47 -6.59
CA LYS A 40 -3.54 -6.29 -7.25
C LYS A 40 -2.42 -5.50 -7.93
N LYS A 41 -2.40 -5.51 -9.27
CA LYS A 41 -1.34 -4.88 -10.08
C LYS A 41 -1.44 -3.36 -10.22
N ASN A 42 -2.62 -2.77 -10.01
CA ASN A 42 -2.87 -1.33 -10.18
C ASN A 42 -3.94 -0.85 -9.18
N PRO A 43 -3.59 -0.59 -7.90
CA PRO A 43 -4.47 0.13 -7.00
C PRO A 43 -4.64 1.58 -7.48
N SER A 44 -5.80 2.20 -7.24
CA SER A 44 -5.97 3.61 -7.60
C SER A 44 -5.13 4.50 -6.68
N ILE A 45 -4.60 5.60 -7.23
CA ILE A 45 -3.82 6.58 -6.46
C ILE A 45 -4.57 7.09 -5.23
N THR A 46 -5.89 7.22 -5.32
CA THR A 46 -6.76 7.64 -4.21
C THR A 46 -6.75 6.63 -3.06
N ILE A 47 -6.80 5.33 -3.35
CA ILE A 47 -6.72 4.28 -2.32
C ILE A 47 -5.32 4.27 -1.69
N VAL A 48 -4.27 4.40 -2.51
CA VAL A 48 -2.88 4.44 -2.05
C VAL A 48 -2.66 5.61 -1.09
N LYS A 49 -3.01 6.84 -1.50
CA LYS A 49 -2.87 8.03 -0.65
C LYS A 49 -3.58 7.87 0.68
N ARG A 50 -4.80 7.32 0.68
CA ARG A 50 -5.56 7.08 1.90
C ARG A 50 -4.86 6.08 2.83
N LEU A 51 -4.32 5.00 2.27
CA LEU A 51 -3.57 4.01 3.04
C LEU A 51 -2.30 4.61 3.65
N PHE A 52 -1.59 5.43 2.87
CA PHE A 52 -0.34 6.06 3.30
C PHE A 52 -0.59 7.04 4.44
N ILE A 53 -1.62 7.89 4.33
CA ILE A 53 -2.02 8.80 5.40
C ILE A 53 -2.31 8.04 6.70
N VAL A 54 -3.11 6.97 6.64
CA VAL A 54 -3.48 6.19 7.84
C VAL A 54 -2.29 5.41 8.44
N LEU A 55 -1.33 5.02 7.60
CA LEU A 55 -0.15 4.27 8.02
C LEU A 55 1.05 5.16 8.37
N ASP A 56 0.89 6.48 8.32
CA ASP A 56 1.97 7.46 8.49
C ASP A 56 3.16 7.21 7.55
N ILE A 57 2.85 6.88 6.29
CA ILE A 57 3.84 6.68 5.22
C ILE A 57 3.97 7.99 4.44
N PRO A 58 5.18 8.54 4.29
CA PRO A 58 5.43 9.71 3.45
C PRO A 58 4.98 9.45 2.00
N LEU A 59 4.25 10.39 1.39
CA LEU A 59 3.69 10.23 0.04
C LEU A 59 4.76 10.18 -1.06
N GLU A 60 5.95 10.70 -0.78
CA GLU A 60 7.14 10.66 -1.65
C GLU A 60 7.52 9.21 -1.98
N LYS A 61 7.25 8.27 -1.06
CA LYS A 61 7.47 6.83 -1.29
C LYS A 61 6.57 6.21 -2.36
N ILE A 62 5.49 6.87 -2.74
CA ILE A 62 4.65 6.42 -3.87
C ILE A 62 5.48 6.49 -5.16
N MET A 63 6.21 7.59 -5.38
CA MET A 63 7.01 7.84 -6.59
C MET A 63 8.19 6.85 -6.71
N GLU A 64 8.83 6.52 -5.59
CA GLU A 64 9.89 5.50 -5.56
C GLU A 64 9.39 4.12 -5.99
N SER A 65 8.12 3.79 -5.67
CA SER A 65 7.53 2.50 -6.02
C SER A 65 7.06 2.39 -7.48
N ASP A 66 6.67 3.51 -8.10
CA ASP A 66 6.29 3.57 -9.52
C ASP A 66 7.53 3.62 -10.44
N ASN A 67 8.60 4.31 -10.04
CA ASN A 67 9.85 4.41 -10.81
C ASN A 67 10.59 3.07 -10.98
N THR A 68 10.28 2.04 -10.19
CA THR A 68 10.81 0.68 -10.41
C THR A 68 10.21 -0.05 -11.61
N LYS A 69 9.28 0.56 -12.36
CA LYS A 69 8.76 0.00 -13.64
C LYS A 69 9.27 0.70 -14.89
N GLU A 70 10.00 1.80 -14.78
CA GLU A 70 10.65 2.47 -15.91
C GLU A 70 12.15 2.56 -15.65
N ASN A 71 12.85 1.46 -15.90
CA ASN A 71 14.28 1.45 -16.25
C ASN A 71 14.58 0.14 -16.98
N HIS A 72 14.00 0.00 -18.17
CA HIS A 72 14.51 -0.91 -19.19
C HIS A 72 14.30 -0.33 -20.59
N PHE A 73 14.67 0.94 -20.80
CA PHE A 73 15.00 1.50 -22.13
C PHE A 73 15.84 2.76 -21.92
N GLY A 74 17.06 2.76 -22.47
CA GLY A 74 18.00 3.90 -22.47
C GLY A 74 19.37 3.50 -21.97
#